data_AF-A0A1H7Z7E3-F1
#
_entry.id   AF-A0A1H7Z7E3-F1
#
_cell.length_a   1.000
_cell.length_b   1.000
_cell.length_c   1.000
_cell.angle_alpha   90.00
_cell.angle_beta   90.00
_cell.angle_gamma   90.00
#
_symmetry.space_group_name_H-M   'P 1'
#
loop_
_entity.id
_entity.type
_entity.pdbx_description
1 polymer ?
#
loop_
_entity_poly.entity_id
_entity_poly.type
_entity_poly.pdbx_seq_one_letter_code
_entity_poly.pdbx_strand_id
1 'polypeptide(L)'
;MADMASFDEQMPCVGIFWYDPEEHNFFGVHKKEITPKMVEEAAEKGMPFINYPKLHRQIWAKEYFKAQAKGERTKFEGDYTQVPRGRVAWNVNKFIVLVGKWAEPIQNELTELLEQEFSLPYFEFVYDYHWDLGHGWSGDMPTTR
;
A
#
# COMPACT_ATOMS: atom_id res chain seq x y z
N MET A 1 10.63 5.56 39.26
CA MET A 1 9.47 5.03 38.52
C MET A 1 9.39 5.87 37.27
N ALA A 2 9.93 5.38 36.16
CA ALA A 2 9.89 6.12 34.90
C ALA A 2 8.49 5.99 34.32
N ASP A 3 7.88 7.13 34.02
CA ASP A 3 6.63 7.25 33.28
C ASP A 3 6.66 6.30 32.07
N MET A 4 5.75 5.32 32.08
CA MET A 4 5.39 4.54 30.91
C MET A 4 4.62 5.47 29.96
N ALA A 5 5.37 6.38 29.33
CA ALA A 5 4.85 7.24 28.29
C ALA A 5 4.27 6.34 27.19
N SER A 6 2.94 6.43 27.06
CA SER A 6 2.12 6.07 25.91
C SER A 6 2.91 5.64 24.68
N PHE A 7 3.22 4.35 24.59
CA PHE A 7 3.28 3.72 23.27
C PHE A 7 1.81 3.58 22.88
N ASP A 8 1.34 4.41 21.96
CA ASP A 8 0.13 4.07 21.22
C ASP A 8 0.36 2.66 20.66
N GLU A 9 -0.34 1.67 21.20
CA GLU A 9 -0.41 0.30 20.68
C GLU A 9 -1.12 0.33 19.32
N GLN A 10 -0.53 1.00 18.33
CA GLN A 10 -1.06 1.00 16.98
C GLN A 10 -0.82 -0.38 16.39
N MET A 11 -1.93 -1.07 16.10
CA MET A 11 -1.89 -2.37 15.47
C MET A 11 -1.30 -2.24 14.06
N PRO A 12 -0.37 -3.13 13.68
CA PRO A 12 0.21 -3.08 12.35
C PRO A 12 -0.87 -3.24 11.27
N CYS A 13 -0.64 -2.64 10.12
CA CYS A 13 -1.64 -2.56 9.07
C CYS A 13 -1.18 -3.23 7.77
N VAL A 14 -2.12 -3.84 7.05
CA VAL A 14 -1.98 -4.17 5.63
C VAL A 14 -2.73 -3.16 4.80
N GLY A 15 -2.30 -2.90 3.57
CA GLY A 15 -2.92 -1.86 2.77
C GLY A 15 -2.26 -1.58 1.45
N ILE A 16 -2.70 -0.51 0.82
CA ILE A 16 -2.13 0.02 -0.41
C ILE A 16 -1.81 1.49 -0.25
N PHE A 17 -0.84 1.95 -1.01
CA PHE A 17 -0.40 3.34 -1.04
C PHE A 17 0.05 3.74 -2.44
N TRP A 18 0.07 5.04 -2.67
CA TRP A 18 0.82 5.70 -3.74
C TRP A 18 1.88 6.58 -3.10
N TYR A 19 3.02 6.70 -3.76
CA TYR A 19 4.11 7.58 -3.36
C TYR A 19 4.15 8.78 -4.30
N ASP A 20 4.26 9.96 -3.71
CA ASP A 20 4.42 11.22 -4.42
C ASP A 20 5.91 11.64 -4.41
N PRO A 21 6.60 11.58 -5.56
CA PRO A 21 8.01 11.99 -5.64
C PRO A 21 8.26 13.48 -5.43
N GLU A 22 7.25 14.35 -5.58
CA GLU A 22 7.40 15.79 -5.36
C GLU A 22 7.28 16.13 -3.86
N GLU A 23 6.37 15.46 -3.16
CA GLU A 23 6.12 15.68 -1.73
C GLU A 23 6.95 14.77 -0.82
N HIS A 24 7.66 13.77 -1.37
CA HIS A 24 8.40 12.76 -0.61
C HIS A 24 7.52 12.08 0.47
N ASN A 25 6.28 11.76 0.09
CA ASN A 25 5.28 11.27 1.03
C ASN A 25 4.24 10.36 0.35
N PHE A 26 3.51 9.60 1.16
CA PHE A 26 2.38 8.83 0.67
C PHE A 26 1.12 9.66 0.47
N PHE A 27 0.35 9.27 -0.53
CA PHE A 27 -1.03 9.72 -0.70
C PHE A 27 -1.93 8.54 -1.03
N GLY A 28 -3.24 8.74 -0.87
CA GLY A 28 -4.22 7.70 -1.15
C GLY A 28 -4.01 6.42 -0.32
N VAL A 29 -3.50 6.56 0.89
CA VAL A 29 -3.25 5.40 1.76
C VAL A 29 -4.58 4.78 2.17
N HIS A 30 -4.70 3.48 1.94
CA HIS A 30 -5.83 2.68 2.39
C HIS A 30 -5.34 1.46 3.12
N LYS A 31 -5.64 1.41 4.42
CA LYS A 31 -5.12 0.40 5.33
C LYS A 31 -6.21 -0.28 6.14
N LYS A 32 -5.89 -1.47 6.64
CA LYS A 32 -6.69 -2.29 7.54
C LYS A 32 -5.76 -2.90 8.58
N GLU A 33 -6.09 -2.73 9.84
CA GLU A 33 -5.39 -3.37 10.95
C GLU A 33 -5.40 -4.90 10.80
N ILE A 34 -4.28 -5.52 11.14
CA ILE A 34 -4.17 -6.96 11.26
C ILE A 34 -4.30 -7.35 12.73
N THR A 35 -5.22 -8.27 13.02
CA THR A 35 -5.41 -8.76 14.39
C THR A 35 -4.80 -10.17 14.54
N PRO A 36 -4.43 -10.58 15.75
CA PRO A 36 -3.94 -11.94 16.01
C PRO A 36 -4.88 -13.02 15.47
N LYS A 37 -6.20 -12.82 15.67
CA LYS A 37 -7.25 -13.71 15.14
C LYS A 37 -7.19 -13.86 13.62
N MET A 38 -6.93 -12.77 12.88
CA MET A 38 -6.80 -12.85 11.41
C MET A 38 -5.60 -13.70 11.00
N VAL A 39 -4.48 -13.60 11.72
CA VAL A 39 -3.27 -14.40 11.48
C VAL A 39 -3.51 -15.87 11.78
N GLU A 40 -4.15 -16.18 12.92
CA GLU A 40 -4.55 -17.54 13.31
C GLU A 40 -5.48 -18.17 12.26
N GLU A 41 -6.54 -17.46 11.86
CA GLU A 41 -7.47 -17.95 10.82
C GLU A 41 -6.78 -18.20 9.47
N ALA A 42 -5.80 -17.37 9.10
CA ALA A 42 -5.06 -17.54 7.85
C ALA A 42 -4.11 -18.75 7.91
N ALA A 43 -3.50 -19.00 9.08
CA ALA A 43 -2.68 -20.18 9.32
C ALA A 43 -3.51 -21.48 9.29
N GLU A 44 -4.69 -21.50 9.92
CA GLU A 44 -5.60 -22.66 9.91
C GLU A 44 -6.10 -23.03 8.51
N LYS A 45 -6.30 -22.03 7.65
CA LYS A 45 -6.70 -22.22 6.24
C LYS A 45 -5.56 -22.67 5.33
N GLY A 46 -4.34 -22.82 5.86
CA GLY A 46 -3.15 -23.19 5.09
C GLY A 46 -2.66 -22.12 4.11
N MET A 47 -3.25 -20.91 4.16
CA MET A 47 -2.86 -19.75 3.35
C MET A 47 -2.67 -18.54 4.25
N PRO A 48 -1.53 -18.43 4.95
CA PRO A 48 -1.21 -17.31 5.83
C PRO A 48 -0.84 -16.04 5.03
N PHE A 49 -1.67 -15.69 4.05
CA PHE A 49 -1.53 -14.47 3.26
C PHE A 49 -2.71 -13.55 3.53
N ILE A 50 -2.45 -12.43 4.21
CA ILE A 50 -3.49 -11.44 4.53
C ILE A 50 -3.19 -10.18 3.73
N ASN A 51 -4.19 -9.75 2.97
CA ASN A 51 -4.06 -8.67 2.03
C ASN A 51 -5.20 -7.67 2.17
N TYR A 52 -4.96 -6.43 1.73
CA TYR A 52 -6.00 -5.43 1.62
C TYR A 52 -6.96 -5.75 0.48
N PRO A 53 -8.29 -5.77 0.70
CA PRO A 53 -9.24 -6.34 -0.26
C PRO A 53 -9.44 -5.52 -1.53
N LYS A 54 -9.08 -4.23 -1.53
CA LYS A 54 -9.27 -3.36 -2.70
C LYS A 54 -8.02 -3.28 -3.56
N LEU A 55 -8.23 -3.09 -4.85
CA LEU A 55 -7.17 -2.86 -5.83
C LEU A 55 -6.90 -1.37 -6.02
N HIS A 56 -5.67 -1.02 -6.38
CA HIS A 56 -5.26 0.35 -6.72
C HIS A 56 -6.21 0.98 -7.75
N ARG A 57 -6.50 0.27 -8.85
CA ARG A 57 -7.44 0.71 -9.90
C ARG A 57 -8.82 1.09 -9.37
N GLN A 58 -9.36 0.30 -8.44
CA GLN A 58 -10.71 0.53 -7.89
C GLN A 58 -10.75 1.81 -7.05
N ILE A 59 -9.72 2.03 -6.24
CA ILE A 59 -9.60 3.24 -5.43
C ILE A 59 -9.33 4.46 -6.31
N TRP A 60 -8.44 4.32 -7.29
CA TRP A 60 -8.12 5.37 -8.25
C TRP A 60 -9.36 5.90 -8.96
N ALA A 61 -10.14 5.01 -9.56
CA ALA A 61 -11.38 5.38 -10.23
C ALA A 61 -12.39 6.02 -9.26
N LYS A 62 -12.52 5.48 -8.05
CA LYS A 62 -13.45 6.00 -7.05
C LYS A 62 -13.10 7.44 -6.63
N GLU A 63 -11.84 7.70 -6.30
CA GLU A 63 -11.41 9.04 -5.86
C GLU A 63 -11.43 10.04 -7.03
N TYR A 64 -11.12 9.60 -8.26
CA TYR A 64 -11.32 10.42 -9.46
C TYR A 64 -12.78 10.89 -9.60
N PHE A 65 -13.74 9.97 -9.64
CA PHE A 65 -15.16 10.31 -9.84
C PHE A 65 -15.72 11.16 -8.70
N LYS A 66 -15.26 10.93 -7.47
CA LYS A 66 -15.62 11.74 -6.31
C LYS A 66 -15.14 13.18 -6.45
N ALA A 67 -13.92 13.41 -6.94
CA ALA A 67 -13.39 14.75 -7.19
C ALA A 67 -14.15 15.44 -8.34
N GLN A 68 -14.41 14.72 -9.43
CA GLN A 68 -15.19 15.22 -10.56
C GLN A 68 -16.61 15.65 -10.16
N ALA A 69 -17.28 14.84 -9.32
CA ALA A 69 -18.62 15.19 -8.80
C ALA A 69 -18.63 16.45 -7.94
N LYS A 70 -17.49 16.83 -7.36
CA LYS A 70 -17.32 18.04 -6.54
C LYS A 70 -16.71 19.21 -7.30
N GLY A 71 -16.25 19.01 -8.54
CA GLY A 71 -15.48 20.01 -9.28
C GLY A 71 -14.10 20.30 -8.68
N GLU A 72 -13.52 19.34 -7.97
CA GLU A 72 -12.22 19.48 -7.29
C GLU A 72 -11.09 18.88 -8.14
N ARG A 73 -9.88 19.43 -8.02
CA ARG A 73 -8.67 18.81 -8.56
C ARG A 73 -8.26 17.61 -7.71
N THR A 74 -7.57 16.65 -8.32
CA THR A 74 -7.18 15.41 -7.63
C THR A 74 -5.91 14.82 -8.23
N LYS A 75 -5.08 14.17 -7.39
CA LYS A 75 -3.94 13.37 -7.84
C LYS A 75 -4.36 12.06 -8.51
N PHE A 76 -5.60 11.63 -8.28
CA PHE A 76 -6.18 10.41 -8.84
C PHE A 76 -6.66 10.63 -10.28
N GLU A 77 -5.78 11.11 -11.17
CA GLU A 77 -6.11 11.38 -12.58
C GLU A 77 -5.15 10.69 -13.55
N GLY A 78 -5.63 10.35 -14.74
CA GLY A 78 -4.84 9.59 -15.71
C GLY A 78 -4.63 8.12 -15.33
N ASP A 79 -3.52 7.55 -15.80
CA ASP A 79 -3.18 6.14 -15.61
C ASP A 79 -2.47 5.91 -14.28
N TYR A 80 -3.15 5.22 -13.35
CA TYR A 80 -2.62 4.88 -12.03
C TYR A 80 -1.33 4.06 -12.07
N THR A 81 -1.04 3.38 -13.19
CA THR A 81 0.19 2.59 -13.32
C THR A 81 1.42 3.45 -13.54
N GLN A 82 1.26 4.70 -14.01
CA GLN A 82 2.34 5.67 -14.19
C GLN A 82 2.78 6.33 -12.87
N VAL A 83 2.10 6.01 -11.78
CA VAL A 83 2.36 6.60 -10.46
C VAL A 83 3.02 5.54 -9.55
N PRO A 84 4.11 5.89 -8.85
CA PRO A 84 4.73 5.02 -7.84
C PRO A 84 3.69 4.51 -6.84
N ARG A 85 3.62 3.20 -6.66
CA ARG A 85 2.61 2.57 -5.81
C ARG A 85 3.10 1.24 -5.27
N GLY A 86 2.57 0.87 -4.11
CA GLY A 86 2.88 -0.41 -3.49
C GLY A 86 1.76 -0.95 -2.64
N ARG A 87 2.03 -2.11 -2.05
CA ARG A 87 1.09 -2.86 -1.22
C ARG A 87 1.80 -3.50 -0.04
N VAL A 88 1.26 -3.28 1.14
CA VAL A 88 1.66 -3.96 2.37
C VAL A 88 0.76 -5.17 2.58
N ALA A 89 1.35 -6.34 2.76
CA ALA A 89 0.65 -7.59 3.03
C ALA A 89 1.36 -8.38 4.14
N TRP A 90 0.62 -9.28 4.77
CA TRP A 90 1.21 -10.30 5.65
C TRP A 90 1.40 -11.59 4.87
N ASN A 91 2.56 -12.21 4.99
CA ASN A 91 2.89 -13.48 4.34
C ASN A 91 3.60 -14.42 5.33
N VAL A 92 2.96 -15.55 5.62
CA VAL A 92 3.40 -16.60 6.56
C VAL A 92 3.56 -16.07 7.99
N ASN A 93 4.65 -15.36 8.24
CA ASN A 93 5.08 -14.90 9.55
C ASN A 93 5.70 -13.48 9.54
N LYS A 94 5.59 -12.76 8.41
CA LYS A 94 6.20 -11.44 8.25
C LYS A 94 5.35 -10.52 7.38
N PHE A 95 5.56 -9.23 7.54
CA PHE A 95 5.08 -8.26 6.57
C PHE A 95 5.97 -8.25 5.34
N ILE A 96 5.35 -8.09 4.19
CA ILE A 96 6.03 -7.84 2.92
C ILE A 96 5.45 -6.59 2.28
N VAL A 97 6.33 -5.87 1.59
CA VAL A 97 5.99 -4.65 0.87
C VAL A 97 6.27 -4.89 -0.61
N LEU A 98 5.19 -5.07 -1.35
CA LEU A 98 5.19 -5.33 -2.78
C LEU A 98 5.30 -4.01 -3.53
N VAL A 99 6.41 -3.80 -4.24
CA VAL A 99 6.75 -2.55 -4.94
C VAL A 99 7.51 -2.84 -6.24
N GLY A 100 7.65 -1.81 -7.08
CA GLY A 100 8.46 -1.86 -8.29
C GLY A 100 9.89 -1.36 -8.04
N LYS A 101 10.76 -1.48 -9.04
CA LYS A 101 12.15 -0.99 -9.02
C LYS A 101 12.28 0.51 -8.77
N TRP A 102 11.22 1.28 -9.02
CA TRP A 102 11.16 2.70 -8.66
C TRP A 102 11.47 2.95 -7.17
N ALA A 103 11.25 1.96 -6.30
CA ALA A 103 11.51 2.04 -4.87
C ALA A 103 12.98 1.81 -4.48
N GLU A 104 13.80 1.17 -5.33
CA GLU A 104 15.22 0.91 -5.04
C GLU A 104 16.03 2.17 -4.64
N PRO A 105 15.97 3.29 -5.39
CA PRO A 105 16.76 4.49 -5.05
C PRO A 105 16.29 5.23 -3.78
N ILE A 106 15.09 4.94 -3.27
CA ILE A 106 14.47 5.64 -2.13
C ILE A 106 14.08 4.68 -1.00
N GLN A 107 14.71 3.51 -0.94
CA GLN A 107 14.32 2.44 -0.01
C GLN A 107 14.36 2.87 1.48
N ASN A 108 15.33 3.68 1.87
CA ASN A 108 15.44 4.19 3.25
C ASN A 108 14.26 5.10 3.60
N GLU A 109 13.93 6.04 2.71
CA GLU A 109 12.80 6.95 2.89
C GLU A 109 11.47 6.20 2.94
N LEU A 110 11.28 5.24 2.03
CA LEU A 110 10.10 4.39 2.03
C LEU A 110 9.99 3.58 3.33
N THR A 111 11.12 3.13 3.88
CA THR A 111 11.12 2.39 5.14
C THR A 111 10.54 3.23 6.28
N GLU A 112 11.04 4.45 6.45
CA GLU A 112 10.55 5.36 7.49
C GLU A 112 9.05 5.68 7.31
N LEU A 113 8.61 5.95 6.07
CA LEU A 113 7.20 6.20 5.78
C LEU A 113 6.31 4.98 6.05
N LEU A 114 6.78 3.77 5.73
CA LEU A 114 6.03 2.53 5.96
C LEU A 114 5.91 2.20 7.45
N GLU A 115 6.99 2.38 8.21
CA GLU A 115 6.98 2.21 9.67
C GLU A 115 5.99 3.17 10.33
N GLN A 116 5.99 4.44 9.93
CA GLN A 116 5.10 5.47 10.48
C GLN A 116 3.64 5.27 10.05
N GLU A 117 3.40 5.03 8.76
CA GLU A 117 2.04 5.01 8.20
C GLU A 117 1.33 3.67 8.44
N PHE A 118 2.06 2.56 8.48
CA PHE A 118 1.48 1.22 8.64
C PHE A 118 1.82 0.55 9.98
N SER A 119 2.54 1.24 10.87
CA SER A 119 2.97 0.73 12.18
C SER A 119 3.70 -0.61 12.04
N LEU A 120 4.55 -0.76 11.01
CA LEU A 120 5.22 -2.01 10.69
C LEU A 120 6.45 -2.21 11.58
N PRO A 121 6.54 -3.30 12.37
CA PRO A 121 7.70 -3.54 13.23
C PRO A 121 8.91 -4.09 12.46
N TYR A 122 8.67 -4.87 11.41
CA TYR A 122 9.68 -5.44 10.51
C TYR A 122 8.98 -5.90 9.23
N PHE A 123 9.61 -5.67 8.08
CA PHE A 123 9.10 -6.12 6.79
C PHE A 123 10.21 -6.30 5.75
N GLU A 124 9.88 -6.98 4.66
CA GLU A 124 10.78 -7.14 3.51
C GLU A 124 10.17 -6.51 2.26
N PHE A 125 11.00 -5.83 1.47
CA PHE A 125 10.61 -5.41 0.13
C PHE A 125 10.63 -6.61 -0.82
N VAL A 126 9.53 -6.78 -1.55
CA VAL A 126 9.38 -7.78 -2.61
C VAL A 126 9.16 -7.03 -3.91
N TYR A 127 10.18 -7.02 -4.75
CA TYR A 127 10.17 -6.34 -6.04
C TYR A 127 9.55 -7.24 -7.11
N ASP A 128 8.53 -6.72 -7.81
CA ASP A 128 7.88 -7.42 -8.92
C ASP A 128 7.53 -6.43 -10.05
N TYR A 129 7.70 -6.87 -11.29
CA TYR A 129 7.46 -6.09 -12.50
C TYR A 129 6.03 -5.53 -12.59
N HIS A 130 5.05 -6.21 -11.99
CA HIS A 130 3.68 -5.71 -11.89
C HIS A 130 3.58 -4.31 -11.25
N TRP A 131 4.53 -3.97 -10.37
CA TRP A 131 4.55 -2.71 -9.62
C TRP A 131 5.47 -1.65 -10.23
N ASP A 132 6.16 -1.96 -11.33
CA ASP A 132 6.92 -0.97 -12.08
C ASP A 132 5.99 0.06 -12.73
N LEU A 133 6.56 1.24 -13.01
CA LEU A 133 5.82 2.33 -13.65
C LEU A 133 5.39 1.91 -15.06
N GLY A 134 4.12 2.16 -15.39
CA GLY A 134 3.49 1.75 -16.63
C GLY A 134 3.13 0.26 -16.71
N HIS A 135 3.29 -0.48 -15.62
CA HIS A 135 2.95 -1.89 -15.56
C HIS A 135 1.78 -2.13 -14.60
N GLY A 136 0.94 -3.11 -14.94
CA GLY A 136 -0.28 -3.51 -14.22
C GLY A 136 -0.60 -4.98 -14.51
N TRP A 137 -1.80 -5.47 -14.17
CA TRP A 137 -2.22 -6.80 -14.63
C TRP A 137 -2.41 -6.74 -16.16
N SER A 138 -2.00 -7.79 -16.87
CA SER A 138 -1.90 -7.87 -18.34
C SER A 138 -3.24 -7.82 -19.11
N GLY A 139 -4.28 -7.23 -18.55
CA GLY A 139 -5.59 -7.02 -19.18
C GLY A 139 -6.24 -5.67 -18.88
N ASP A 140 -5.52 -4.72 -18.27
CA ASP A 140 -6.10 -3.49 -17.71
C ASP A 140 -5.98 -2.23 -18.58
N MET A 141 -5.48 -2.33 -19.82
CA MET A 141 -5.51 -1.19 -20.74
C MET A 141 -6.96 -0.96 -21.22
N PRO A 142 -7.54 0.23 -21.08
CA PRO A 142 -8.59 0.64 -22.00
C PRO A 142 -7.93 0.76 -23.38
N THR A 143 -8.33 -0.08 -24.33
CA THR A 143 -8.14 0.24 -25.74
C THR A 143 -8.99 1.47 -26.04
N THR A 144 -8.40 2.65 -25.95
CA THR A 144 -8.90 3.82 -26.67
C THR A 144 -8.66 3.57 -28.15
N ARG A 145 -9.72 3.16 -28.84
CA ARG A 145 -9.93 3.47 -30.26
C ARG A 145 -10.92 4.61 -30.35
#